data_AF-T1AXH2-F1
#
_entry.id   AF-T1AXH2-F1
#
_cell.length_a   1.000
_cell.length_b   1.000
_cell.length_c   1.000
_cell.angle_alpha   90.00
_cell.angle_beta   90.00
_cell.angle_gamma   90.00
#
_symmetry.space_group_name_H-M   'P 1'
#
loop_
_entity.id
_entity.type
_entity.pdbx_description
1 polymer ?
#
loop_
_entity_poly.entity_id
_entity_poly.type
_entity_poly.pdbx_seq_one_letter_code
_entity_poly.pdbx_strand_id
1 'polypeptide(L)'
;SNLGALRVDQQRYAQALPPLEASLAVAGERPDALNNLGLALFNLDRVDEARAALRRAAVLKPDLPDLLVNTALIHLYDGDEAGAERAHDAVLALEPGHARALLFKSEQNRAMSDCAWVGQLEEAYRRRASRLVREVIHLDFAMGKVCEDQARYDDAFAAYAEGNRLQHGQHPFDEHSEQRYLETVQAGFGADVYNEAALAPPGTVSADKVPIFIVGMPRSGTTLMEQILAAHPEVVGAGELTPRWASF
;
A
#
# COMPACT_ATOMS: atom_id res chain seq x y z
N SER A 1 -15.73 -17.04 2.93
CA SER A 1 -14.26 -16.93 2.85
C SER A 1 -13.77 -16.67 1.45
N ASN A 2 -14.01 -17.59 0.51
CA ASN A 2 -13.32 -17.59 -0.79
C ASN A 2 -13.63 -16.35 -1.63
N LEU A 3 -14.88 -15.87 -1.61
CA LEU A 3 -15.24 -14.61 -2.28
C LEU A 3 -14.55 -13.39 -1.65
N GLY A 4 -14.45 -13.34 -0.32
CA GLY A 4 -13.75 -12.26 0.38
C GLY A 4 -12.26 -12.24 0.07
N ALA A 5 -11.60 -13.39 0.17
CA ALA A 5 -10.18 -13.55 -0.17
C ALA A 5 -9.89 -13.19 -1.64
N LEU A 6 -10.76 -13.63 -2.58
CA LEU A 6 -10.63 -13.27 -4.00
C LEU A 6 -10.73 -11.75 -4.21
N ARG A 7 -11.64 -11.07 -3.51
CA ARG A 7 -11.77 -9.61 -3.60
C ARG A 7 -10.57 -8.88 -2.99
N VAL A 8 -9.94 -9.44 -1.95
CA VAL A 8 -8.67 -8.93 -1.40
C VAL A 8 -7.54 -9.08 -2.44
N ASP A 9 -7.43 -10.23 -3.10
CA ASP A 9 -6.43 -10.45 -4.16
C ASP A 9 -6.64 -9.50 -5.36
N GLN A 10 -7.89 -9.16 -5.66
CA GLN A 10 -8.27 -8.12 -6.65
C GLN A 10 -8.14 -6.68 -6.14
N GLN A 11 -7.62 -6.46 -4.91
CA GLN A 11 -7.52 -5.15 -4.26
C GLN A 11 -8.86 -4.40 -4.11
N ARG A 12 -9.98 -5.11 -4.17
CA ARG A 12 -11.34 -4.56 -3.97
C ARG A 12 -11.72 -4.61 -2.50
N TYR A 13 -10.96 -3.92 -1.65
CA TYR A 13 -11.02 -4.05 -0.19
C TYR A 13 -12.40 -3.72 0.39
N ALA A 14 -13.04 -2.64 -0.02
CA ALA A 14 -14.40 -2.28 0.43
C ALA A 14 -15.41 -3.40 0.14
N GLN A 15 -15.29 -4.03 -1.02
CA GLN A 15 -16.17 -5.12 -1.42
C GLN A 15 -15.80 -6.44 -0.76
N ALA A 16 -14.57 -6.58 -0.26
CA ALA A 16 -14.12 -7.76 0.46
C ALA A 16 -14.68 -7.81 1.89
N LEU A 17 -14.96 -6.67 2.53
CA LEU A 17 -15.42 -6.63 3.92
C LEU A 17 -16.71 -7.44 4.16
N PRO A 18 -17.85 -7.19 3.48
CA PRO A 18 -19.08 -7.93 3.78
C PRO A 18 -18.96 -9.46 3.69
N PRO A 19 -18.36 -10.06 2.63
CA PRO A 19 -18.21 -11.51 2.57
C PRO A 19 -17.15 -12.08 3.54
N LEU A 20 -16.19 -11.28 4.01
CA LEU A 20 -15.25 -11.69 5.06
C LEU A 20 -15.96 -11.73 6.42
N GLU A 21 -16.66 -10.66 6.78
CA GLU A 21 -17.42 -10.55 8.04
C GLU A 21 -18.51 -11.61 8.13
N ALA A 22 -19.32 -11.78 7.08
CA ALA A 22 -20.33 -12.83 7.03
C ALA A 22 -19.72 -14.23 7.18
N SER A 23 -18.54 -14.45 6.59
CA SER A 23 -17.84 -15.74 6.73
C SER A 23 -17.36 -15.98 8.15
N LEU A 24 -16.91 -14.96 8.86
CA LEU A 24 -16.45 -15.07 10.26
C LEU A 24 -17.64 -15.26 11.21
N ALA A 25 -18.79 -14.66 10.91
CA ALA A 25 -20.01 -14.82 11.68
C ALA A 25 -20.59 -16.25 11.58
N VAL A 26 -20.54 -16.87 10.40
CA VAL A 26 -21.12 -18.20 10.16
C VAL A 26 -20.14 -19.33 10.49
N ALA A 27 -18.89 -19.23 10.04
CA ALA A 27 -17.91 -20.31 10.13
C ALA A 27 -16.95 -20.15 11.32
N GLY A 28 -17.11 -19.11 12.13
CA GLY A 28 -16.20 -18.77 13.23
C GLY A 28 -14.88 -18.16 12.78
N GLU A 29 -14.05 -17.83 13.77
CA GLU A 29 -12.74 -17.24 13.54
C GLU A 29 -11.79 -18.21 12.84
N ARG A 30 -11.23 -17.79 11.70
CA ARG A 30 -10.20 -18.53 10.98
C ARG A 30 -9.02 -17.62 10.68
N PRO A 31 -7.76 -18.06 10.88
CA PRO A 31 -6.58 -17.22 10.71
C PRO A 31 -6.54 -16.50 9.36
N ASP A 32 -6.75 -17.22 8.25
CA ASP A 32 -6.65 -16.64 6.91
C ASP A 32 -7.74 -15.60 6.63
N ALA A 33 -8.94 -15.77 7.19
CA ALA A 33 -10.02 -14.82 7.02
C ALA A 33 -9.84 -13.57 7.88
N LEU A 34 -9.36 -13.73 9.11
CA LEU A 34 -8.98 -12.61 9.96
C LEU A 34 -7.78 -11.84 9.39
N ASN A 35 -6.82 -12.54 8.78
CA ASN A 35 -5.70 -11.94 8.07
C ASN A 35 -6.17 -11.09 6.88
N ASN A 36 -7.01 -11.67 6.02
CA ASN A 36 -7.60 -10.96 4.87
C ASN A 36 -8.49 -9.78 5.31
N LEU A 37 -9.22 -9.92 6.42
CA LEU A 37 -9.99 -8.84 7.02
C LEU A 37 -9.07 -7.71 7.50
N GLY A 38 -7.98 -8.05 8.20
CA GLY A 38 -6.99 -7.09 8.65
C GLY A 38 -6.37 -6.30 7.49
N LEU A 39 -5.97 -6.99 6.42
CA LEU A 39 -5.44 -6.34 5.22
C LEU A 39 -6.48 -5.43 4.54
N ALA A 40 -7.73 -5.87 4.42
CA ALA A 40 -8.80 -5.06 3.83
C ALA A 40 -9.08 -3.81 4.68
N LEU A 41 -9.15 -3.95 6.01
CA LEU A 41 -9.36 -2.82 6.93
C LEU A 41 -8.20 -1.82 6.88
N PHE A 42 -6.96 -2.29 6.80
CA PHE A 42 -5.78 -1.42 6.70
C PHE A 42 -5.83 -0.55 5.43
N ASN A 43 -6.15 -1.14 4.28
CA ASN A 43 -6.27 -0.42 3.01
C ASN A 43 -7.49 0.52 2.93
N LEU A 44 -8.41 0.43 3.90
CA LEU A 44 -9.55 1.33 4.06
C LEU A 44 -9.33 2.35 5.19
N ASP A 45 -8.07 2.52 5.62
CA ASP A 45 -7.65 3.43 6.70
C ASP A 45 -8.28 3.13 8.08
N ARG A 46 -8.82 1.91 8.26
CA ARG A 46 -9.40 1.42 9.53
C ARG A 46 -8.35 0.68 10.34
N VAL A 47 -7.25 1.35 10.66
CA VAL A 47 -6.00 0.73 11.18
C VAL A 47 -6.19 0.04 12.53
N ASP A 48 -6.97 0.61 13.45
CA ASP A 48 -7.20 0.00 14.77
C ASP A 48 -7.97 -1.33 14.66
N GLU A 49 -8.96 -1.37 13.78
CA GLU A 49 -9.73 -2.59 13.51
C GLU A 49 -8.89 -3.62 12.77
N ALA A 50 -8.04 -3.18 11.83
CA ALA A 50 -7.07 -4.03 11.16
C ALA A 50 -6.16 -4.73 12.18
N ARG A 51 -5.60 -3.95 13.11
CA ARG A 51 -4.74 -4.45 14.19
C ARG A 51 -5.47 -5.45 15.09
N ALA A 52 -6.73 -5.18 15.43
CA ALA A 52 -7.53 -6.10 16.22
C ALA A 52 -7.77 -7.43 15.48
N ALA A 53 -8.07 -7.39 14.18
CA ALA A 53 -8.25 -8.59 13.36
C ALA A 53 -6.95 -9.40 13.23
N LEU A 54 -5.81 -8.75 12.97
CA LEU A 54 -4.51 -9.43 12.88
C LEU A 54 -4.07 -10.03 14.24
N ARG A 55 -4.32 -9.36 15.36
CA ARG A 55 -4.06 -9.94 16.70
C ARG A 55 -4.87 -11.21 16.95
N ARG A 56 -6.15 -11.22 16.56
CA ARG A 56 -7.00 -12.43 16.66
C ARG A 56 -6.45 -13.54 15.77
N ALA A 57 -6.00 -13.22 14.55
CA ALA A 57 -5.36 -14.19 13.67
C ALA A 57 -4.09 -14.78 14.31
N ALA A 58 -3.26 -13.95 14.96
CA ALA A 58 -2.02 -14.36 15.62
C ALA A 58 -2.25 -15.28 16.82
N VAL A 59 -3.34 -15.09 17.57
CA VAL A 59 -3.73 -16.00 18.67
C VAL A 59 -4.03 -17.40 18.14
N LEU A 60 -4.65 -17.50 16.96
CA LEU A 60 -5.03 -18.77 16.35
C LEU A 60 -3.86 -19.44 15.62
N LYS A 61 -3.05 -18.66 14.91
CA LYS A 61 -1.89 -19.15 14.16
C LYS A 61 -0.82 -18.05 14.02
N PRO A 62 0.18 -18.01 14.92
CA PRO A 62 1.19 -16.95 14.93
C PRO A 62 2.25 -17.10 13.82
N ASP A 63 2.40 -18.30 13.24
CA ASP A 63 3.41 -18.66 12.25
C ASP A 63 2.88 -18.66 10.81
N LEU A 64 1.84 -17.87 10.53
CA LEU A 64 1.33 -17.69 9.17
C LEU A 64 2.12 -16.59 8.44
N PRO A 65 2.84 -16.88 7.34
CA PRO A 65 3.66 -15.89 6.63
C PRO A 65 2.89 -14.64 6.21
N ASP A 66 1.70 -14.80 5.61
CA ASP A 66 0.88 -13.66 5.21
C ASP A 66 0.45 -12.77 6.38
N LEU A 67 0.23 -13.36 7.57
CA LEU A 67 -0.07 -12.61 8.79
C LEU A 67 1.13 -11.82 9.29
N LEU A 68 2.32 -12.42 9.29
CA LEU A 68 3.53 -11.75 9.69
C LEU A 68 3.83 -10.56 8.78
N VAL A 69 3.66 -10.72 7.46
CA VAL A 69 3.82 -9.62 6.50
C VAL A 69 2.77 -8.53 6.73
N ASN A 70 1.50 -8.90 6.92
CA ASN A 70 0.45 -7.91 7.15
C ASN A 70 0.62 -7.20 8.51
N THR A 71 1.20 -7.87 9.51
CA THR A 71 1.60 -7.26 10.79
C THR A 71 2.78 -6.31 10.60
N ALA A 72 3.72 -6.63 9.71
CA ALA A 72 4.81 -5.74 9.36
C ALA A 72 4.32 -4.42 8.74
N LEU A 73 3.23 -4.45 7.94
CA LEU A 73 2.59 -3.22 7.44
C LEU A 73 2.11 -2.30 8.57
N ILE A 74 1.57 -2.88 9.64
CA ILE A 74 1.16 -2.14 10.82
C ILE A 74 2.37 -1.52 11.53
N HIS A 75 3.48 -2.26 11.66
CA HIS A 75 4.71 -1.71 12.23
C HIS A 75 5.26 -0.55 11.41
N LEU A 76 5.24 -0.64 10.08
CA LEU A 76 5.64 0.46 9.20
C LEU A 76 4.74 1.69 9.35
N TYR A 77 3.43 1.48 9.44
CA TYR A 77 2.48 2.55 9.71
C TYR A 77 2.76 3.27 11.04
N ASP A 78 3.14 2.51 12.06
CA ASP A 78 3.51 3.05 13.38
C ASP A 78 4.92 3.69 13.41
N GLY A 79 5.69 3.60 12.32
CA GLY A 79 7.10 4.01 12.27
C GLY A 79 8.06 3.06 13.03
N ASP A 80 7.60 1.88 13.42
CA ASP A 80 8.41 0.83 14.06
C ASP A 80 9.16 0.00 13.01
N GLU A 81 10.19 0.60 12.41
CA GLU A 81 11.04 -0.07 11.40
C GLU A 81 11.65 -1.37 11.93
N ALA A 82 12.07 -1.39 13.20
CA ALA A 82 12.66 -2.58 13.81
C ALA A 82 11.64 -3.72 13.97
N GLY A 83 10.38 -3.41 14.28
CA GLY A 83 9.29 -4.37 14.30
C GLY A 83 8.99 -4.94 12.92
N ALA A 84 8.97 -4.09 11.90
CA ALA A 84 8.78 -4.51 10.52
C ALA A 84 9.91 -5.42 10.03
N GLU A 85 11.17 -5.08 10.33
CA GLU A 85 12.35 -5.90 10.01
C GLU A 85 12.23 -7.30 10.62
N ARG A 86 11.95 -7.40 11.93
CA ARG A 86 11.80 -8.68 12.63
C ARG A 86 10.68 -9.54 12.05
N ALA A 87 9.56 -8.93 11.69
CA ALA A 87 8.43 -9.64 11.09
C ALA A 87 8.79 -10.22 9.72
N HIS A 88 9.49 -9.47 8.88
CA HIS A 88 9.96 -9.96 7.58
C HIS A 88 11.06 -11.03 7.71
N ASP A 89 11.98 -10.89 8.67
CA ASP A 89 12.97 -11.92 8.95
C ASP A 89 12.32 -13.24 9.40
N ALA A 90 11.27 -13.16 10.24
CA ALA A 90 10.48 -14.34 10.62
C ALA A 90 9.80 -15.00 9.41
N VAL A 91 9.29 -14.20 8.48
CA VAL A 91 8.72 -14.71 7.22
C VAL A 91 9.77 -15.43 6.39
N LEU A 92 10.96 -14.86 6.22
CA LEU A 92 12.04 -15.48 5.43
C LEU A 92 12.66 -16.71 6.11
N ALA A 93 12.56 -16.82 7.43
CA ALA A 93 12.93 -18.04 8.15
C ALA A 93 11.95 -19.19 7.87
N LEU A 94 10.65 -18.90 7.71
CA LEU A 94 9.61 -19.88 7.39
C LEU A 94 9.57 -20.21 5.89
N GLU A 95 9.66 -19.17 5.06
CA GLU A 95 9.56 -19.22 3.60
C GLU A 95 10.67 -18.36 2.98
N PRO A 96 11.88 -18.94 2.78
CA PRO A 96 13.03 -18.20 2.24
C PRO A 96 12.75 -17.49 0.91
N GLY A 97 11.87 -18.05 0.10
CA GLY A 97 11.50 -17.47 -1.18
C GLY A 97 10.31 -16.52 -1.14
N HIS A 98 9.83 -16.07 0.03
CA HIS A 98 8.59 -15.28 0.10
C HIS A 98 8.76 -13.91 -0.58
N ALA A 99 8.12 -13.76 -1.75
CA ALA A 99 8.42 -12.69 -2.70
C ALA A 99 8.23 -11.27 -2.13
N ARG A 100 7.13 -11.04 -1.41
CA ARG A 100 6.82 -9.73 -0.80
C ARG A 100 7.77 -9.38 0.35
N ALA A 101 8.29 -10.39 1.06
CA ALA A 101 9.27 -10.14 2.13
C ALA A 101 10.66 -9.84 1.56
N LEU A 102 11.06 -10.52 0.48
CA LEU A 102 12.29 -10.22 -0.24
C LEU A 102 12.26 -8.83 -0.88
N LEU A 103 11.11 -8.40 -1.43
CA LEU A 103 10.93 -7.03 -1.90
C LEU A 103 11.13 -6.01 -0.77
N PHE A 104 10.50 -6.21 0.38
CA PHE A 104 10.71 -5.34 1.53
C PHE A 104 12.17 -5.26 1.97
N LYS A 105 12.87 -6.40 2.07
CA LYS A 105 14.31 -6.41 2.40
C LYS A 105 15.12 -5.64 1.37
N SER A 106 14.75 -5.74 0.09
CA SER A 106 15.42 -5.00 -0.99
C SER A 106 15.30 -3.48 -0.85
N GLU A 107 14.16 -2.98 -0.35
CA GLU A 107 13.89 -1.55 -0.21
C GLU A 107 14.55 -0.95 1.04
N GLN A 108 14.64 -1.71 2.13
CA GLN A 108 15.19 -1.22 3.40
C GLN A 108 16.72 -1.27 3.48
N ASN A 109 17.35 -2.23 2.82
CA ASN A 109 18.79 -2.39 2.90
C ASN A 109 19.47 -1.56 1.80
N ARG A 110 20.31 -0.60 2.20
CA ARG A 110 21.01 0.31 1.25
C ARG A 110 22.37 -0.23 0.78
N ALA A 111 22.84 -1.33 1.34
CA ALA A 111 24.11 -1.98 1.00
C ALA A 111 23.92 -3.49 0.90
N MET A 112 23.94 -4.01 -0.33
CA MET A 112 23.41 -5.34 -0.68
C MET A 112 24.49 -6.39 -0.91
N SER A 113 25.63 -6.25 -0.24
CA SER A 113 26.74 -7.19 -0.33
C SER A 113 26.67 -8.18 0.84
N ASP A 114 26.79 -9.48 0.55
CA ASP A 114 26.94 -10.59 1.51
C ASP A 114 25.81 -10.80 2.54
N CYS A 115 24.58 -10.42 2.20
CA CYS A 115 23.41 -10.72 3.04
C CYS A 115 22.79 -12.07 2.66
N ALA A 116 22.50 -12.92 3.64
CA ALA A 116 21.92 -14.26 3.42
C ALA A 116 20.61 -14.21 2.60
N TRP A 117 19.80 -13.16 2.78
CA TRP A 117 18.55 -12.99 2.06
C TRP A 117 18.74 -12.69 0.55
N VAL A 118 19.90 -12.16 0.12
CA VAL A 118 20.20 -11.94 -1.31
C VAL A 118 20.30 -13.28 -2.03
N GLY A 119 20.97 -14.27 -1.42
CA GLY A 119 21.01 -15.63 -1.98
C GLY A 119 19.63 -16.29 -2.02
N GLN A 120 18.77 -16.00 -1.04
CA GLN A 120 17.37 -16.43 -1.06
C GLN A 120 16.58 -15.79 -2.20
N LEU A 121 16.79 -14.49 -2.45
CA LEU A 121 16.21 -13.76 -3.57
C LEU A 121 16.67 -14.33 -4.91
N GLU A 122 17.98 -14.53 -5.10
CA GLU A 122 18.52 -15.11 -6.33
C GLU A 122 17.92 -16.49 -6.63
N GLU A 123 17.76 -17.34 -5.61
CA GLU A 123 17.12 -18.65 -5.77
C GLU A 123 15.64 -18.54 -6.12
N ALA A 124 14.90 -17.68 -5.41
CA ALA A 124 13.49 -17.42 -5.72
C ALA A 124 13.31 -16.86 -7.13
N TYR A 125 14.21 -15.96 -7.55
CA TYR A 125 14.23 -15.33 -8.86
C TYR A 125 14.47 -16.34 -9.99
N ARG A 126 15.42 -17.27 -9.81
CA ARG A 126 15.67 -18.36 -10.77
C ARG A 126 14.45 -19.26 -10.97
N ARG A 127 13.65 -19.47 -9.92
CA ARG A 127 12.45 -20.32 -9.96
C ARG A 127 11.14 -19.56 -10.20
N ARG A 128 11.20 -18.27 -10.54
CA ARG A 128 10.00 -17.42 -10.59
C ARG A 128 9.02 -17.78 -11.71
N ALA A 129 9.47 -18.45 -12.77
CA ALA A 129 8.62 -18.79 -13.91
C ALA A 129 7.39 -19.66 -13.55
N SER A 130 7.43 -20.41 -12.45
CA SER A 130 6.31 -21.24 -11.98
C SER A 130 5.47 -20.56 -10.88
N ARG A 131 5.72 -19.29 -10.58
CA ARG A 131 5.07 -18.55 -9.49
C ARG A 131 3.89 -17.74 -9.98
N LEU A 132 3.09 -17.25 -9.02
CA LEU A 132 1.97 -16.37 -9.35
C LEU A 132 2.50 -15.04 -9.89
N VAL A 133 1.80 -14.43 -10.84
CA VAL A 133 2.25 -13.20 -11.51
C VAL A 133 2.60 -12.09 -10.51
N ARG A 134 1.79 -11.90 -9.46
CA ARG A 134 2.09 -10.93 -8.39
C ARG A 134 3.41 -11.20 -7.67
N GLU A 135 3.77 -12.47 -7.49
CA GLU A 135 5.03 -12.85 -6.85
C GLU A 135 6.21 -12.63 -7.79
N VAL A 136 6.04 -12.90 -9.08
CA VAL A 136 7.05 -12.62 -10.11
C VAL A 136 7.33 -11.12 -10.15
N ILE A 137 6.29 -10.28 -10.15
CA ILE A 137 6.42 -8.83 -10.09
C ILE A 137 7.25 -8.39 -8.89
N HIS A 138 6.91 -8.85 -7.68
CA HIS A 138 7.69 -8.52 -6.47
C HIS A 138 9.17 -8.97 -6.59
N LEU A 139 9.42 -10.15 -7.13
CA LEU A 139 10.79 -10.66 -7.32
C LEU A 139 11.57 -9.87 -8.37
N ASP A 140 10.92 -9.42 -9.44
CA ASP A 140 11.52 -8.58 -10.48
C ASP A 140 11.92 -7.20 -9.93
N PHE A 141 11.06 -6.56 -9.12
CA PHE A 141 11.44 -5.31 -8.45
C PHE A 141 12.55 -5.51 -7.43
N ALA A 142 12.50 -6.58 -6.63
CA ALA A 142 13.53 -6.89 -5.64
C ALA A 142 14.89 -7.16 -6.30
N MET A 143 14.91 -7.95 -7.38
CA MET A 143 16.13 -8.22 -8.16
C MET A 143 16.65 -6.97 -8.84
N GLY A 144 15.76 -6.16 -9.41
CA GLY A 144 16.12 -4.87 -10.01
C GLY A 144 16.88 -3.99 -9.00
N LYS A 145 16.38 -3.93 -7.76
CA LYS A 145 17.00 -3.13 -6.69
C LYS A 145 18.37 -3.66 -6.29
N VAL A 146 18.51 -4.97 -6.11
CA VAL A 146 19.80 -5.60 -5.80
C VAL A 146 20.82 -5.38 -6.93
N CYS A 147 20.41 -5.53 -8.20
CA CYS A 147 21.28 -5.27 -9.33
C CYS A 147 21.69 -3.79 -9.42
N GLU A 148 20.77 -2.86 -9.17
CA GLU A 148 21.07 -1.42 -9.11
C GLU A 148 22.14 -1.11 -8.06
N ASP A 149 21.98 -1.63 -6.84
CA ASP A 149 22.94 -1.40 -5.74
C ASP A 149 24.30 -2.06 -5.99
N GLN A 150 24.35 -3.12 -6.81
CA GLN A 150 25.57 -3.76 -7.31
C GLN A 150 26.15 -3.08 -8.57
N ALA A 151 25.57 -1.95 -9.00
CA ALA A 151 25.93 -1.23 -10.23
C ALA A 151 25.80 -2.06 -11.52
N ARG A 152 24.97 -3.11 -11.51
CA ARG A 152 24.61 -3.94 -12.68
C ARG A 152 23.36 -3.36 -13.35
N TYR A 153 23.53 -2.20 -13.97
CA TYR A 153 22.39 -1.41 -14.44
C TYR A 153 21.59 -2.08 -15.55
N ASP A 154 22.23 -2.76 -16.51
CA ASP A 154 21.51 -3.46 -17.60
C ASP A 154 20.58 -4.56 -17.04
N ASP A 155 21.07 -5.33 -16.07
CA ASP A 155 20.28 -6.36 -15.40
C ASP A 155 19.15 -5.75 -14.56
N ALA A 156 19.43 -4.63 -13.89
CA ALA A 156 18.42 -3.90 -13.12
C ALA A 156 17.28 -3.40 -14.01
N PHE A 157 17.61 -2.76 -15.14
CA PHE A 157 16.63 -2.30 -16.11
C PHE A 157 15.82 -3.44 -16.70
N ALA A 158 16.45 -4.58 -17.03
CA ALA A 158 15.74 -5.74 -17.53
C ALA A 158 14.71 -6.28 -16.53
N ALA A 159 15.10 -6.39 -15.25
CA ALA A 159 14.20 -6.83 -14.19
C ALA A 159 13.04 -5.85 -13.98
N TYR A 160 13.33 -4.55 -13.85
CA TYR A 160 12.28 -3.52 -13.70
C TYR A 160 11.34 -3.46 -14.91
N ALA A 161 11.86 -3.59 -16.13
CA ALA A 161 11.04 -3.59 -17.34
C ALA A 161 10.05 -4.76 -17.36
N GLU A 162 10.50 -5.96 -16.97
CA GLU A 162 9.64 -7.13 -16.90
C GLU A 162 8.58 -7.01 -15.79
N GLY A 163 8.98 -6.55 -14.60
CA GLY A 163 8.06 -6.29 -13.48
C GLY A 163 6.98 -5.27 -13.87
N ASN A 164 7.37 -4.17 -14.50
CA ASN A 164 6.43 -3.15 -15.00
C ASN A 164 5.50 -3.70 -16.10
N ARG A 165 6.02 -4.49 -17.03
CA ARG A 165 5.23 -5.10 -18.10
C ARG A 165 4.15 -6.03 -17.52
N LEU A 166 4.50 -6.85 -16.55
CA LEU A 166 3.57 -7.75 -15.86
C LEU A 166 2.54 -6.97 -15.01
N GLN A 167 2.99 -5.96 -14.26
CA GLN A 167 2.13 -5.10 -13.45
C GLN A 167 1.09 -4.38 -14.33
N HIS A 168 1.52 -3.79 -15.46
CA HIS A 168 0.62 -3.16 -16.42
C HIS A 168 -0.40 -4.15 -17.00
N GLY A 169 0.01 -5.40 -17.24
CA GLY A 169 -0.88 -6.46 -17.70
C GLY A 169 -1.96 -6.88 -16.67
N GLN A 170 -1.73 -6.68 -15.37
CA GLN A 170 -2.72 -6.94 -14.32
C GLN A 170 -3.76 -5.82 -14.19
N HIS A 171 -3.36 -4.59 -14.47
CA HIS A 171 -4.19 -3.39 -14.37
C HIS A 171 -4.09 -2.56 -15.64
N PRO A 172 -4.66 -3.03 -16.76
CA PRO A 172 -4.66 -2.26 -18.00
C PRO A 172 -5.42 -0.95 -17.76
N PHE A 173 -4.81 0.16 -18.14
CA PHE A 173 -5.46 1.46 -18.10
C PHE A 173 -6.67 1.44 -19.05
N ASP A 174 -7.85 1.72 -18.52
CA ASP A 174 -9.09 1.87 -19.27
C ASP A 174 -9.54 3.32 -19.21
N GLU A 175 -9.26 4.05 -20.29
CA GLU A 175 -9.63 5.44 -20.47
C GLU A 175 -11.14 5.69 -20.24
N HIS A 176 -12.00 4.77 -20.67
CA HIS A 176 -13.45 4.94 -20.51
C HIS A 176 -13.89 4.75 -19.05
N SER A 177 -13.26 3.80 -18.34
CA SER A 177 -13.53 3.61 -16.91
C SER A 177 -13.05 4.80 -16.09
N GLU A 178 -11.88 5.35 -16.39
CA GLU A 178 -11.36 6.58 -15.77
C GLU A 178 -12.26 7.78 -16.07
N GLN A 179 -12.67 7.94 -17.32
CA GLN A 179 -13.56 9.04 -17.70
C GLN A 179 -14.91 8.95 -16.98
N ARG A 180 -15.51 7.76 -16.88
CA ARG A 180 -16.74 7.54 -16.09
C ARG A 180 -16.55 7.85 -14.61
N TYR A 181 -15.40 7.51 -14.04
CA TYR A 181 -15.08 7.85 -12.65
C TYR A 181 -15.02 9.36 -12.46
N LEU A 182 -14.30 10.07 -13.34
CA LEU A 182 -14.21 11.54 -13.33
C LEU A 182 -15.58 12.20 -13.50
N GLU A 183 -16.41 11.72 -14.43
CA GLU A 183 -17.79 12.19 -14.63
C GLU A 183 -18.65 11.97 -13.38
N THR A 184 -18.48 10.82 -12.70
CA THR A 184 -19.19 10.52 -11.44
C THR A 184 -18.78 11.47 -10.32
N VAL A 185 -17.48 11.71 -10.16
CA VAL A 185 -16.96 12.68 -9.18
C VAL A 185 -17.49 14.08 -9.50
N GLN A 186 -17.42 14.52 -10.76
CA GLN A 186 -17.93 15.84 -11.17
C GLN A 186 -19.44 16.00 -10.91
N ALA A 187 -20.24 14.96 -11.20
CA ALA A 187 -21.67 14.98 -10.93
C ALA A 187 -21.99 14.95 -9.43
N GLY A 188 -21.20 14.21 -8.63
CA GLY A 188 -21.36 14.11 -7.17
C GLY A 188 -20.92 15.35 -6.40
N PHE A 189 -20.07 16.19 -6.99
CA PHE A 189 -19.61 17.47 -6.44
C PHE A 189 -20.13 18.67 -7.25
N GLY A 190 -21.39 18.58 -7.71
CA GLY A 190 -22.07 19.66 -8.44
C GLY A 190 -22.23 20.95 -7.62
N ALA A 191 -22.60 22.04 -8.30
CA ALA A 191 -22.76 23.38 -7.70
C ALA A 191 -23.76 23.43 -6.52
N ASP A 192 -24.67 22.47 -6.47
CA ASP A 192 -25.65 22.24 -5.40
C ASP A 192 -25.01 21.73 -4.09
N VAL A 193 -23.91 20.98 -4.16
CA VAL A 193 -23.11 20.56 -2.99
C VAL A 193 -22.35 21.74 -2.37
N TYR A 194 -21.98 22.72 -3.21
CA TYR A 194 -21.31 23.96 -2.79
C TYR A 194 -22.29 25.14 -2.59
N ASN A 195 -23.55 24.87 -2.27
CA ASN A 195 -24.46 25.94 -1.86
C ASN A 195 -23.93 26.57 -0.56
N GLU A 196 -23.65 27.88 -0.57
CA GLU A 196 -23.09 28.64 0.56
C GLU A 196 -23.85 28.41 1.88
N ALA A 197 -25.15 28.10 1.81
CA ALA A 197 -25.99 27.79 2.96
C ALA A 197 -25.65 26.44 3.64
N ALA A 198 -25.12 25.46 2.90
CA ALA A 198 -24.72 24.13 3.40
C ALA A 198 -23.26 24.08 3.86
N LEU A 199 -22.41 24.98 3.33
CA LEU A 199 -21.00 25.13 3.69
C LEU A 199 -20.76 26.15 4.81
N ALA A 200 -21.81 26.66 5.45
CA ALA A 200 -21.67 27.57 6.60
C ALA A 200 -20.66 26.96 7.60
N PRO A 201 -19.49 27.58 7.80
CA PRO A 201 -18.42 26.93 8.54
C PRO A 201 -18.87 26.72 10.01
N PRO A 202 -18.66 25.54 10.60
CA PRO A 202 -18.76 25.40 12.04
C PRO A 202 -17.57 26.16 12.64
N GLY A 203 -17.77 27.45 12.91
CA GLY A 203 -16.82 28.31 13.61
C GLY A 203 -16.44 29.56 12.83
N THR A 204 -16.02 30.58 13.59
CA THR A 204 -15.44 31.82 13.10
C THR A 204 -14.20 31.52 12.25
N VAL A 205 -14.27 31.79 10.94
CA VAL A 205 -13.06 31.91 10.12
C VAL A 205 -12.19 32.96 10.80
N SER A 206 -11.00 32.57 11.26
CA SER A 206 -10.04 33.53 11.81
C SER A 206 -9.70 34.50 10.69
N ALA A 207 -10.04 35.78 10.86
CA ALA A 207 -9.73 36.83 9.90
C ALA A 207 -8.21 37.02 9.69
N ASP A 208 -7.38 36.39 10.53
CA ASP A 208 -5.94 36.60 10.60
C ASP A 208 -5.14 35.58 9.78
N LYS A 209 -5.78 34.54 9.20
CA LYS A 209 -5.09 33.50 8.42
C LYS A 209 -5.87 33.12 7.17
N VAL A 210 -5.19 33.20 6.01
CA VAL A 210 -5.75 32.81 4.71
C VAL A 210 -5.15 31.48 4.27
N PRO A 211 -5.97 30.44 3.99
CA PRO A 211 -5.46 29.18 3.46
C PRO A 211 -5.04 29.34 1.99
N ILE A 212 -3.91 28.75 1.62
CA ILE A 212 -3.44 28.65 0.23
C ILE A 212 -3.45 27.16 -0.14
N PHE A 213 -4.22 26.80 -1.18
CA PHE A 213 -4.25 25.44 -1.72
C PHE A 213 -3.38 25.34 -2.97
N ILE A 214 -2.45 24.38 -2.99
CA ILE A 214 -1.65 24.04 -4.18
C ILE A 214 -2.23 22.74 -4.75
N VAL A 215 -2.81 22.82 -5.95
CA VAL A 215 -3.42 21.67 -6.63
C VAL A 215 -2.62 21.37 -7.89
N GLY A 216 -2.21 20.11 -8.05
CA GLY A 216 -1.45 19.67 -9.21
C GLY A 216 -1.36 18.15 -9.27
N MET A 217 -0.90 17.63 -10.41
CA MET A 217 -0.67 16.20 -10.60
C MET A 217 0.50 15.71 -9.73
N PRO A 218 0.54 14.41 -9.36
CA PRO A 218 1.71 13.84 -8.70
C PRO A 218 2.99 14.18 -9.46
N ARG A 219 4.05 14.58 -8.74
CA ARG A 219 5.37 14.95 -9.31
C ARG A 219 5.37 16.20 -10.20
N SER A 220 4.32 17.04 -10.18
CA SER A 220 4.28 18.33 -10.89
C SER A 220 5.04 19.47 -10.19
N GLY A 221 5.71 19.18 -9.07
CA GLY A 221 6.45 20.18 -8.31
C GLY A 221 5.62 20.94 -7.27
N THR A 222 4.48 20.39 -6.85
CA THR A 222 3.63 20.98 -5.78
C THR A 222 4.41 21.19 -4.48
N THR A 223 5.24 20.24 -4.07
CA THR A 223 6.13 20.36 -2.90
C THR A 223 7.16 21.48 -3.08
N LEU A 224 7.72 21.63 -4.28
CA LEU A 224 8.66 22.73 -4.57
C LEU A 224 7.94 24.08 -4.50
N MET A 225 6.71 24.16 -5.04
CA MET A 225 5.88 25.36 -4.95
C MET A 225 5.56 25.71 -3.48
N GLU A 226 5.23 24.72 -2.66
CA GLU A 226 5.02 24.90 -1.21
C GLU A 226 6.27 25.48 -0.56
N GLN A 227 7.45 24.91 -0.83
CA GLN A 227 8.72 25.40 -0.28
C GLN A 227 9.02 26.84 -0.70
N ILE A 228 8.72 27.23 -1.95
CA ILE A 228 8.88 28.61 -2.43
C ILE A 228 7.96 29.56 -1.68
N LEU A 229 6.68 29.19 -1.47
CA LEU A 229 5.73 30.04 -0.75
C LEU A 229 6.09 30.15 0.74
N ALA A 230 6.46 29.03 1.37
CA ALA A 230 6.87 28.96 2.77
C ALA A 230 8.21 29.66 3.08
N ALA A 231 8.94 30.10 2.05
CA ALA A 231 10.09 30.98 2.23
C ALA A 231 9.70 32.40 2.68
N HIS A 232 8.43 32.80 2.52
CA HIS A 232 7.92 34.08 3.00
C HIS A 232 7.61 34.03 4.52
N PRO A 233 8.03 35.02 5.34
CA PRO A 233 7.84 34.98 6.80
C PRO A 233 6.41 34.86 7.30
N GLU A 234 5.43 35.28 6.49
CA GLU A 234 3.99 35.22 6.81
C GLU A 234 3.29 33.97 6.28
N VAL A 235 4.02 33.07 5.59
CA VAL A 235 3.46 31.86 5.00
C VAL A 235 4.07 30.65 5.68
N VAL A 236 3.20 29.73 6.12
CA VAL A 236 3.61 28.47 6.74
C VAL A 236 3.14 27.32 5.87
N GLY A 237 4.05 26.43 5.50
CA GLY A 237 3.72 25.17 4.82
C GLY A 237 2.92 24.26 5.76
N ALA A 238 1.74 23.84 5.30
CA ALA A 238 0.86 22.95 6.06
C ALA A 238 1.06 21.47 5.70
N GLY A 239 1.96 21.17 4.75
CA GLY A 239 2.16 19.83 4.21
C GLY A 239 1.01 19.37 3.31
N GLU A 240 1.14 18.14 2.82
CA GLU A 240 0.11 17.53 2.00
C GLU A 240 -1.07 17.09 2.89
N LEU A 241 -2.29 17.42 2.46
CA LEU A 241 -3.48 16.80 3.03
C LEU A 241 -3.42 15.31 2.71
N THR A 242 -3.25 14.48 3.73
CA THR A 242 -3.38 13.03 3.56
C THR A 242 -4.75 12.76 2.95
N PRO A 243 -4.84 12.08 1.79
CA PRO A 243 -6.10 11.94 1.08
C PRO A 243 -7.13 11.15 1.91
N ARG A 244 -8.03 11.88 2.59
CA ARG A 244 -9.17 11.31 3.34
C ARG A 244 -10.28 10.75 2.44
N TRP A 245 -10.10 10.73 1.12
CA TRP A 245 -11.12 10.25 0.17
C TRP A 245 -11.17 8.72 0.05
N ALA A 246 -10.28 7.97 0.71
CA ALA A 246 -10.35 6.51 0.80
C ALA A 246 -11.49 5.99 1.72
N SER A 247 -12.30 6.88 2.31
CA SER A 247 -13.34 6.54 3.30
C SER A 247 -14.78 6.90 2.90
N PHE A 248 -15.08 7.04 1.60
CA PHE A 248 -16.45 7.15 1.10
C PHE A 248 -16.84 5.96 0.22
#